data_AF-A0ABC9RBD3-F1
#
_entry.id   AF-A0ABC9RBD3-F1
#
_cell.length_a   1.000
_cell.length_b   1.000
_cell.length_c   1.000
_cell.angle_alpha   90.00
_cell.angle_beta   90.00
_cell.angle_gamma   90.00
#
_symmetry.space_group_name_H-M   'P 1'
#
loop_
_entity.id
_entity.type
_entity.pdbx_description
1 polymer ?
#
loop_
_entity_poly.entity_id
_entity_poly.type
_entity_poly.pdbx_seq_one_letter_code
_entity_poly.pdbx_strand_id
1 'polypeptide(L)'
;MLKKLLLFLLTGLCVVVLTACKDEEEKLKVAEEQKIDEKKVEEDKKVEEESKQEEQQKEEEEKRKQEEQQRVEEEKRKQEEQQRVEEEKRKQEEQQRRVEEEKRKQEEQQKIQQQQSAQQERTQKQEKTTEATGGKPTKSQISVGSHVVIQLDKDYSKTVSGVVKDILTNTETHTYGIKVRLQDGQIGRVQSVG
;
A
#
# COMPACT_ATOMS: atom_id res chain seq x y z
N MET A 1 -34.97 46.17 -121.89
CA MET A 1 -35.09 44.86 -121.21
C MET A 1 -33.89 44.54 -120.31
N LEU A 2 -32.65 44.86 -120.71
CA LEU A 2 -31.43 44.48 -119.97
C LEU A 2 -31.28 45.08 -118.55
N LYS A 3 -31.68 46.34 -118.33
CA LYS A 3 -31.57 47.01 -117.02
C LYS A 3 -32.44 46.36 -115.93
N LYS A 4 -33.59 45.77 -116.31
CA LYS A 4 -34.46 45.05 -115.38
C LYS A 4 -33.85 43.69 -114.99
N LEU A 5 -33.20 43.00 -115.93
CA LEU A 5 -32.51 41.74 -115.67
C LEU A 5 -31.30 41.91 -114.74
N LEU A 6 -30.52 42.98 -114.93
CA LEU A 6 -29.38 43.30 -114.07
C LEU A 6 -29.79 43.61 -112.63
N LEU A 7 -30.92 44.29 -112.44
CA LEU A 7 -31.43 44.65 -111.11
C LEU A 7 -31.95 43.42 -110.36
N PHE A 8 -32.59 42.47 -111.06
CA PHE A 8 -32.99 41.17 -110.48
C PHE A 8 -31.80 40.27 -110.12
N LEU A 9 -30.72 40.30 -110.91
CA LEU A 9 -29.49 39.56 -110.58
C LEU A 9 -28.76 40.18 -109.39
N LEU A 10 -28.71 41.50 -109.30
CA LEU A 10 -28.05 42.19 -108.20
C LEU A 10 -28.82 42.02 -106.88
N THR A 11 -30.16 42.09 -106.91
CA THR A 11 -30.98 41.83 -105.72
C THR A 11 -30.93 40.35 -105.33
N GLY A 12 -30.92 39.42 -106.29
CA GLY A 12 -30.75 37.99 -106.02
C GLY A 12 -29.41 37.67 -105.35
N LEU A 13 -28.31 38.24 -105.87
CA LEU A 13 -26.98 38.07 -105.28
C LEU A 13 -26.90 38.66 -103.87
N CYS A 14 -27.48 39.83 -103.64
CA CYS A 14 -27.46 40.49 -102.33
C CYS A 14 -28.22 39.68 -101.27
N VAL A 15 -29.37 39.08 -101.63
CA VAL A 15 -30.13 38.22 -100.70
C VAL A 15 -29.36 36.95 -100.39
N VAL A 16 -28.68 36.35 -101.37
CA VAL A 16 -27.84 35.15 -101.16
C VAL A 16 -26.62 35.45 -100.28
N VAL A 17 -25.97 36.62 -100.47
CA VAL A 17 -24.84 37.05 -99.63
C VAL A 17 -25.30 37.37 -98.20
N LEU A 18 -26.45 38.02 -98.03
CA LEU A 18 -27.00 38.30 -96.70
C LEU A 18 -27.44 37.04 -95.94
N THR A 19 -27.94 36.01 -96.65
CA THR A 19 -28.22 34.71 -96.03
C THR A 19 -26.93 33.97 -95.65
N ALA A 20 -25.88 34.03 -96.47
CA ALA A 20 -24.61 33.37 -96.17
C ALA A 20 -23.85 34.03 -94.99
N CYS A 21 -24.00 35.34 -94.78
CA CYS A 21 -23.38 36.02 -93.64
C CYS A 21 -24.05 35.73 -92.29
N LYS A 22 -25.30 35.25 -92.26
CA LYS A 22 -26.02 34.92 -91.01
C LYS A 22 -25.64 33.54 -90.45
N ASP A 23 -25.30 32.60 -91.32
CA ASP A 23 -24.85 31.25 -90.96
C ASP A 23 -23.49 31.23 -90.22
N GLU A 24 -22.57 32.14 -90.57
CA GLU A 24 -21.24 32.20 -89.94
C GLU A 24 -21.27 32.79 -88.51
N GLU A 25 -22.23 33.67 -88.19
CA GLU A 25 -22.37 34.29 -86.85
C GLU A 25 -23.05 33.36 -85.83
N GLU A 26 -23.98 32.50 -86.26
CA GLU A 26 -24.56 31.45 -85.40
C GLU A 26 -23.54 30.36 -85.07
N LYS A 27 -22.67 30.00 -86.01
CA LYS A 27 -21.68 28.94 -85.82
C LYS A 27 -20.60 29.29 -84.79
N LEU A 28 -20.28 30.58 -84.62
CA LEU A 28 -19.36 31.08 -83.59
C LEU A 28 -20.01 31.13 -82.19
N LYS A 29 -21.31 31.45 -82.09
CA LYS A 29 -22.04 31.48 -80.80
C LYS A 29 -22.26 30.07 -80.23
N VAL A 30 -22.61 29.10 -81.08
CA VAL A 30 -22.80 27.70 -80.67
C VAL A 30 -21.48 27.07 -80.17
N ALA A 31 -20.34 27.43 -80.76
CA ALA A 31 -19.03 26.92 -80.32
C ALA A 31 -18.54 27.55 -78.99
N GLU A 32 -18.99 28.76 -78.66
CA GLU A 32 -18.68 29.43 -77.39
C GLU A 32 -19.59 28.92 -76.25
N GLU A 33 -20.89 28.73 -76.51
CA GLU A 33 -21.82 28.08 -75.56
C GLU A 33 -21.39 26.63 -75.24
N GLN A 34 -20.98 25.85 -76.24
CA GLN A 34 -20.49 24.48 -76.01
C GLN A 34 -19.24 24.41 -75.12
N LYS A 35 -18.33 25.39 -75.21
CA LYS A 35 -17.14 25.48 -74.34
C LYS A 35 -17.48 25.95 -72.93
N ILE A 36 -18.54 26.73 -72.75
CA ILE A 36 -19.01 27.18 -71.44
C ILE A 36 -19.71 26.03 -70.71
N ASP A 37 -20.52 25.23 -71.40
CA ASP A 37 -21.17 24.05 -70.80
C ASP A 37 -20.17 22.95 -70.38
N GLU A 38 -19.16 22.62 -71.20
CA GLU A 38 -18.14 21.64 -70.80
C GLU A 38 -17.32 22.10 -69.57
N LYS A 39 -16.98 23.40 -69.51
CA LYS A 39 -16.21 23.96 -68.40
C LYS A 39 -17.02 24.02 -67.10
N LYS A 40 -18.32 24.29 -67.20
CA LYS A 40 -19.25 24.27 -66.07
C LYS A 40 -19.49 22.85 -65.53
N VAL A 41 -19.55 21.85 -66.42
CA VAL A 41 -19.67 20.44 -66.03
C VAL A 41 -18.40 19.92 -65.33
N GLU A 42 -17.20 20.33 -65.75
CA GLU A 42 -15.96 20.01 -65.01
C GLU A 42 -15.89 20.69 -63.64
N GLU A 43 -16.31 21.95 -63.54
CA GLU A 43 -16.32 22.70 -62.28
C GLU A 43 -17.32 22.11 -61.28
N ASP A 44 -18.55 21.77 -61.71
CA ASP A 44 -19.56 21.11 -60.89
C ASP A 44 -19.07 19.73 -60.39
N LYS A 45 -18.35 18.97 -61.23
CA LYS A 45 -17.80 17.67 -60.85
C LYS A 45 -16.64 17.79 -59.84
N LYS A 46 -15.81 18.82 -59.97
CA LYS A 46 -14.72 19.11 -59.02
C LYS A 46 -15.26 19.55 -57.66
N VAL A 47 -16.34 20.32 -57.63
CA VAL A 47 -17.04 20.73 -56.39
C VAL A 47 -17.72 19.52 -55.72
N GLU A 48 -18.30 18.59 -56.48
CA GLU A 48 -18.86 17.35 -55.94
C GLU A 48 -17.77 16.44 -55.33
N GLU A 49 -16.58 16.37 -55.97
CA GLU A 49 -15.46 15.57 -55.47
C GLU A 49 -14.83 16.19 -54.20
N GLU A 50 -14.64 17.51 -54.16
CA GLU A 50 -14.15 18.23 -52.97
C GLU A 50 -15.13 18.10 -51.78
N SER A 51 -16.44 18.19 -52.01
CA SER A 51 -17.43 18.03 -50.93
C SER A 51 -17.47 16.61 -50.36
N LYS A 52 -17.34 15.56 -51.20
CA LYS A 52 -17.20 14.17 -50.73
C LYS A 52 -15.91 13.94 -49.95
N GLN A 53 -14.79 14.54 -50.38
CA GLN A 53 -13.53 14.44 -49.64
C GLN A 53 -13.62 15.15 -48.28
N GLU A 54 -14.26 16.31 -48.21
CA GLU A 54 -14.46 17.04 -46.95
C GLU A 54 -15.40 16.29 -45.99
N GLU A 55 -16.46 15.65 -46.50
CA GLU A 55 -17.37 14.82 -45.71
C GLU A 55 -16.66 13.58 -45.15
N GLN A 56 -15.85 12.88 -45.97
CA GLN A 56 -15.03 11.75 -45.52
C GLN A 56 -14.00 12.15 -44.46
N GLN A 57 -13.36 13.32 -44.60
CA GLN A 57 -12.42 13.84 -43.60
C GLN A 57 -13.11 14.16 -42.27
N LYS A 58 -14.31 14.76 -42.30
CA LYS A 58 -15.09 15.04 -41.09
C LYS A 58 -15.52 13.75 -40.37
N GLU A 59 -15.97 12.75 -41.12
CA GLU A 59 -16.39 11.46 -40.56
C GLU A 59 -15.18 10.70 -39.96
N GLU A 60 -14.02 10.74 -40.61
CA GLU A 60 -12.77 10.17 -40.06
C GLU A 60 -12.30 10.92 -38.81
N GLU A 61 -12.36 12.26 -38.80
CA GLU A 61 -12.00 13.07 -37.63
C GLU A 61 -12.94 12.81 -36.45
N GLU A 62 -14.25 12.69 -36.69
CA GLU A 62 -15.24 12.35 -35.67
C GLU A 62 -14.99 10.95 -35.11
N LYS A 63 -14.72 9.95 -35.97
CA LYS A 63 -14.38 8.59 -35.56
C LYS A 63 -13.10 8.54 -34.73
N ARG A 64 -12.07 9.31 -35.11
CA ARG A 64 -10.82 9.44 -34.33
C ARG A 64 -11.09 10.05 -32.96
N LYS A 65 -11.92 11.10 -32.86
CA LYS A 65 -12.32 11.71 -31.57
C LYS A 65 -13.09 10.73 -30.68
N GLN A 66 -14.00 9.95 -31.26
CA GLN A 66 -14.74 8.93 -30.50
C GLN A 66 -13.81 7.81 -30.01
N GLU A 67 -12.87 7.34 -30.84
CA GLU A 67 -11.89 6.33 -30.46
C GLU A 67 -10.94 6.85 -29.36
N GLU A 68 -10.48 8.11 -29.46
CA GLU A 68 -9.64 8.74 -28.44
C GLU A 68 -10.40 8.88 -27.11
N GLN A 69 -11.66 9.31 -27.12
CA GLN A 69 -12.51 9.36 -25.92
C GLN A 69 -12.68 7.98 -25.28
N GLN A 70 -12.91 6.93 -26.07
CA GLN A 70 -13.00 5.55 -25.57
C GLN A 70 -11.69 5.08 -24.94
N ARG A 71 -10.53 5.36 -25.58
CA ARG A 71 -9.21 5.02 -25.04
C ARG A 71 -8.94 5.73 -23.72
N VAL A 72 -9.26 7.01 -23.61
CA VAL A 72 -9.10 7.79 -22.37
C VAL A 72 -10.02 7.25 -21.26
N GLU A 73 -11.27 6.90 -21.57
CA GLU A 73 -12.18 6.30 -20.59
C GLU A 73 -11.69 4.92 -20.14
N GLU A 74 -11.21 4.07 -21.06
CA GLU A 74 -10.66 2.76 -20.74
C GLU A 74 -9.40 2.87 -19.87
N GLU A 75 -8.50 3.82 -20.18
CA GLU A 75 -7.31 4.08 -19.36
C GLU A 75 -7.69 4.58 -17.97
N LYS A 76 -8.67 5.48 -17.86
CA LYS A 76 -9.18 5.97 -16.57
C LYS A 76 -9.80 4.83 -15.74
N ARG A 77 -10.58 3.94 -16.37
CA ARG A 77 -11.13 2.75 -15.70
C ARG A 77 -10.03 1.81 -15.21
N LYS A 78 -8.99 1.57 -16.01
CA LYS A 78 -7.82 0.77 -15.61
C LYS A 78 -7.07 1.39 -14.43
N GLN A 79 -6.86 2.71 -14.44
CA GLN A 79 -6.23 3.41 -13.31
C GLN A 79 -7.09 3.34 -12.04
N GLU A 80 -8.41 3.53 -12.15
CA GLU A 80 -9.32 3.42 -11.00
C GLU A 80 -9.36 1.98 -10.45
N GLU A 81 -9.38 0.97 -11.31
CA GLU A 81 -9.32 -0.43 -10.91
C GLU A 81 -8.00 -0.76 -10.19
N GLN A 82 -6.86 -0.30 -10.72
CA GLN A 82 -5.56 -0.44 -10.06
C GLN A 82 -5.54 0.23 -8.68
N GLN A 83 -6.09 1.44 -8.55
CA GLN A 83 -6.20 2.13 -7.26
C GLN A 83 -7.07 1.37 -6.27
N ARG A 84 -8.22 0.81 -6.71
CA ARG A 84 -9.10 0.00 -5.86
C ARG A 84 -8.40 -1.27 -5.36
N VAL A 85 -7.68 -1.97 -6.24
CA VAL A 85 -6.92 -3.17 -5.88
C VAL A 85 -5.79 -2.83 -4.89
N GLU A 86 -5.07 -1.73 -5.11
CA GLU A 86 -4.03 -1.28 -4.18
C GLU A 86 -4.61 -0.87 -2.81
N GLU A 87 -5.73 -0.15 -2.80
CA GLU A 87 -6.43 0.24 -1.57
C GLU A 87 -6.92 -0.99 -0.79
N GLU A 88 -7.49 -1.98 -1.48
CA GLU A 88 -7.93 -3.23 -0.85
C GLU A 88 -6.75 -4.01 -0.27
N LYS A 89 -5.64 -4.14 -1.01
CA LYS A 89 -4.42 -4.78 -0.53
C LYS A 89 -3.86 -4.07 0.70
N ARG A 90 -3.85 -2.73 0.71
CA ARG A 90 -3.42 -1.94 1.86
C ARG A 90 -4.32 -2.18 3.08
N LYS A 91 -5.63 -2.26 2.89
CA LYS A 91 -6.58 -2.59 3.98
C LYS A 91 -6.35 -3.99 4.54
N GLN A 92 -6.11 -4.98 3.67
CA GLN A 92 -5.79 -6.35 4.09
C GLN A 92 -4.48 -6.42 4.87
N GLU A 93 -3.42 -5.75 4.38
CA GLU A 93 -2.13 -5.68 5.08
C GLU A 93 -2.26 -4.98 6.44
N GLU A 94 -3.02 -3.89 6.52
CA GLU A 94 -3.27 -3.18 7.77
C GLU A 94 -4.03 -4.04 8.78
N GLN A 95 -5.05 -4.79 8.33
CA GLN A 95 -5.77 -5.74 9.19
C GLN A 95 -4.84 -6.85 9.68
N GLN A 96 -4.00 -7.42 8.82
CA GLN A 96 -3.01 -8.43 9.22
C GLN A 96 -2.03 -7.89 10.26
N ARG A 97 -1.50 -6.67 10.07
CA ARG A 97 -0.61 -6.02 11.04
C ARG A 97 -1.29 -5.80 12.40
N ARG A 98 -2.56 -5.38 12.43
CA ARG A 98 -3.32 -5.20 13.67
C ARG A 98 -3.51 -6.52 14.42
N VAL A 99 -3.87 -7.59 13.71
CA VAL A 99 -4.02 -8.93 14.30
C VAL A 99 -2.70 -9.46 14.84
N GLU A 100 -1.60 -9.27 14.12
CA GLU A 100 -0.26 -9.66 14.58
C GLU A 100 0.18 -8.87 15.82
N GLU A 101 -0.05 -7.55 15.83
CA GLU A 101 0.26 -6.70 16.99
C GLU A 101 -0.54 -7.11 18.23
N GLU A 102 -1.84 -7.41 18.08
CA GLU A 102 -2.67 -7.88 19.18
C GLU A 102 -2.19 -9.25 19.70
N LYS A 103 -1.82 -10.18 18.81
CA LYS A 103 -1.25 -11.47 19.19
C LYS A 103 0.07 -11.31 19.97
N ARG A 104 0.94 -10.39 19.54
CA ARG A 104 2.20 -10.08 20.26
C ARG A 104 1.93 -9.54 21.66
N LYS A 105 0.94 -8.64 21.81
CA LYS A 105 0.52 -8.11 23.12
C LYS A 105 -0.02 -9.22 24.03
N GLN A 106 -0.83 -10.13 23.50
CA GLN A 106 -1.34 -11.28 24.26
C GLN A 106 -0.22 -12.22 24.69
N GLU A 107 0.73 -12.54 23.81
CA GLU A 107 1.89 -13.38 24.13
C GLU A 107 2.78 -12.73 25.22
N GLU A 108 3.00 -11.42 25.12
CA GLU A 108 3.77 -10.66 26.11
C GLU A 108 3.07 -10.67 27.49
N GLN A 109 1.76 -10.43 27.53
CA GLN A 109 0.97 -10.52 28.77
C GLN A 109 1.01 -11.92 29.38
N GLN A 110 0.92 -12.98 28.56
CA GLN A 110 1.04 -14.35 29.03
C GLN A 110 2.43 -14.63 29.63
N LYS A 111 3.50 -14.13 29.01
CA LYS A 111 4.87 -14.28 29.54
C LYS A 111 5.03 -13.55 30.88
N ILE A 112 4.50 -12.34 31.01
CA ILE A 112 4.53 -11.59 32.27
C ILE A 112 3.75 -12.34 33.35
N GLN A 113 2.56 -12.84 33.04
CA GLN A 113 1.74 -13.62 33.98
C GLN A 113 2.46 -14.90 34.44
N GLN A 114 3.11 -15.62 33.52
CA GLN A 114 3.90 -16.81 33.84
C GLN A 114 5.12 -16.49 34.71
N GLN A 115 5.80 -15.37 34.46
CA GLN A 115 6.92 -14.93 35.29
C GLN A 115 6.46 -14.55 36.70
N GLN A 116 5.32 -13.86 36.82
CA GLN A 116 4.74 -13.50 38.10
C GLN A 116 4.29 -14.73 38.88
N SER A 117 3.62 -15.69 38.24
CA SER A 117 3.22 -16.94 38.93
C SER A 117 4.43 -17.76 39.36
N ALA A 118 5.49 -17.84 38.54
CA ALA A 118 6.72 -18.51 38.92
C ALA A 118 7.45 -17.81 40.10
N GLN A 119 7.40 -16.49 40.18
CA GLN A 119 7.93 -15.74 41.33
C GLN A 119 7.11 -15.98 42.59
N GLN A 120 5.77 -15.97 42.48
CA GLN A 120 4.87 -16.25 43.60
C GLN A 120 5.01 -17.68 44.12
N GLU A 121 5.18 -18.67 43.24
CA GLU A 121 5.47 -20.04 43.65
C GLU A 121 6.81 -20.14 44.38
N ARG A 122 7.84 -19.39 43.94
CA ARG A 122 9.14 -19.34 44.63
C ARG A 122 9.02 -18.73 46.03
N THR A 123 8.29 -17.62 46.18
CA THR A 123 8.09 -16.98 47.50
C THR A 123 7.27 -17.88 48.42
N GLN A 124 6.21 -18.53 47.92
CA GLN A 124 5.42 -19.48 48.71
C GLN A 124 6.23 -20.72 49.12
N LYS A 125 7.13 -21.23 48.25
CA LYS A 125 8.05 -22.31 48.63
C LYS A 125 9.00 -21.89 49.75
N GLN A 126 9.45 -20.63 49.71
CA GLN A 126 10.36 -20.07 50.70
C GLN A 126 9.67 -19.83 52.05
N GLU A 127 8.43 -19.34 52.05
CA GLU A 127 7.59 -19.23 53.26
C GLU A 127 7.26 -20.60 53.84
N LYS A 128 6.86 -21.57 53.00
CA LYS A 128 6.57 -22.94 53.44
C LYS A 128 7.79 -23.66 54.03
N THR A 129 9.01 -23.33 53.60
CA THR A 129 10.23 -23.85 54.24
C THR A 129 10.49 -23.26 55.63
N THR A 130 10.01 -22.05 55.93
CA THR A 130 10.18 -21.44 57.26
C THR A 130 9.21 -22.00 58.30
N GLU A 131 8.03 -22.46 57.90
CA GLU A 131 7.08 -23.12 58.81
C GLU A 131 7.52 -24.54 59.20
N ALA A 132 8.22 -25.25 58.31
CA ALA A 132 8.67 -26.62 58.55
C ALA A 132 9.81 -26.75 59.58
N THR A 133 10.55 -25.67 59.88
CA THR A 133 11.66 -25.66 60.86
C THR A 133 11.25 -25.21 62.26
N GLY A 134 9.95 -24.97 62.53
CA GLY A 134 9.47 -24.60 63.86
C GLY A 134 10.04 -23.26 64.37
N GLY A 135 10.30 -22.31 63.45
CA GLY A 135 10.87 -21.00 63.78
C GLY A 135 12.40 -20.96 63.95
N LYS A 136 13.11 -22.07 63.72
CA LYS A 136 14.58 -22.07 63.71
C LYS A 136 15.13 -21.50 62.40
N PRO A 137 16.17 -20.65 62.45
CA PRO A 137 16.73 -20.04 61.25
C PRO A 137 17.41 -21.07 60.34
N THR A 138 17.25 -20.88 59.04
CA THR A 138 17.90 -21.71 58.01
C THR A 138 19.30 -21.19 57.69
N LYS A 139 20.13 -22.02 57.06
CA LYS A 139 21.49 -21.66 56.70
C LYS A 139 21.54 -20.44 55.78
N SER A 140 20.62 -20.30 54.82
CA SER A 140 20.55 -19.16 53.90
C SER A 140 20.26 -17.83 54.60
N GLN A 141 19.70 -17.86 55.81
CA GLN A 141 19.47 -16.65 56.61
C GLN A 141 20.72 -16.22 57.41
N ILE A 142 21.78 -17.04 57.43
CA ILE A 142 22.98 -16.81 58.25
C ILE A 142 24.19 -16.70 57.32
N SER A 143 24.91 -15.58 57.37
CA SER A 143 26.18 -15.42 56.64
C SER A 143 27.35 -15.23 57.60
N VAL A 144 28.55 -15.55 57.11
CA VAL A 144 29.80 -15.26 57.84
C VAL A 144 29.92 -13.74 58.01
N GLY A 145 30.12 -13.28 59.24
CA GLY A 145 30.09 -11.86 59.60
C GLY A 145 28.74 -11.36 60.12
N SER A 146 27.66 -12.13 60.04
CA SER A 146 26.37 -11.76 60.65
C SER A 146 26.42 -11.86 62.17
N HIS A 147 25.66 -11.00 62.83
CA HIS A 147 25.42 -11.05 64.27
C HIS A 147 24.28 -12.02 64.58
N VAL A 148 24.54 -13.03 65.41
CA VAL A 148 23.58 -14.09 65.72
C VAL A 148 23.56 -14.38 67.22
N VAL A 149 22.45 -14.95 67.70
CA VAL A 149 22.35 -15.50 69.06
C VAL A 149 22.46 -17.01 68.98
N ILE A 150 23.46 -17.57 69.66
CA ILE A 150 23.67 -19.02 69.74
C ILE A 150 23.37 -19.56 71.13
N GLN A 151 22.90 -20.79 71.18
CA GLN A 151 22.93 -21.63 72.37
C GLN A 151 24.24 -22.43 72.36
N LEU A 152 25.05 -22.30 73.41
CA LEU A 152 26.37 -22.93 73.49
C LEU A 152 26.28 -24.46 73.55
N ASP A 153 27.19 -25.16 72.86
CA ASP A 153 27.28 -26.64 72.92
C ASP A 153 27.82 -27.15 74.27
N LYS A 154 28.63 -26.32 74.97
CA LYS A 154 29.20 -26.65 76.27
C LYS A 154 28.19 -26.47 77.41
N ASP A 155 27.42 -25.37 77.35
CA ASP A 155 26.44 -24.96 78.35
C ASP A 155 25.11 -24.61 77.67
N TYR A 156 24.23 -25.59 77.49
CA TYR A 156 22.95 -25.39 76.79
C TYR A 156 22.01 -24.38 77.47
N SER A 157 22.20 -24.06 78.74
CA SER A 157 21.39 -23.04 79.44
C SER A 157 21.82 -21.61 79.12
N LYS A 158 22.95 -21.41 78.45
CA LYS A 158 23.49 -20.09 78.15
C LYS A 158 23.32 -19.75 76.67
N THR A 159 22.82 -18.54 76.44
CA THR A 159 22.81 -17.92 75.11
C THR A 159 23.86 -16.82 75.03
N VAL A 160 24.55 -16.77 73.90
CA VAL A 160 25.60 -15.78 73.64
C VAL A 160 25.35 -15.16 72.28
N SER A 161 25.45 -13.84 72.22
CA SER A 161 25.40 -13.09 70.98
C SER A 161 26.81 -12.81 70.46
N GLY A 162 27.02 -12.97 69.15
CA GLY A 162 28.29 -12.60 68.55
C GLY A 162 28.29 -12.71 67.03
N VAL A 163 29.46 -12.47 66.45
CA VAL A 163 29.68 -12.47 65.00
C VAL A 163 30.09 -13.85 64.52
N VAL A 164 29.43 -14.37 63.48
CA VAL A 164 29.75 -15.68 62.89
C VAL A 164 31.12 -15.63 62.19
N LYS A 165 31.99 -16.57 62.53
CA LYS A 165 33.25 -16.84 61.84
C LYS A 165 33.09 -17.94 60.79
N ASP A 166 32.58 -19.11 61.21
CA ASP A 166 32.40 -20.26 60.32
C ASP A 166 31.01 -20.89 60.53
N ILE A 167 30.39 -21.36 59.45
CA ILE A 167 29.16 -22.17 59.51
C ILE A 167 29.57 -23.65 59.47
N LEU A 168 29.20 -24.40 60.50
CA LEU A 168 29.60 -25.80 60.68
C LEU A 168 28.53 -26.80 60.21
N THR A 169 27.34 -26.33 59.86
CA THR A 169 26.27 -27.16 59.28
C THR A 169 26.20 -26.97 57.77
N ASN A 170 26.30 -28.08 57.03
CA ASN A 170 26.30 -28.03 55.57
C ASN A 170 24.89 -27.95 54.96
N THR A 171 23.87 -28.50 55.63
CA THR A 171 22.47 -28.53 55.15
C THR A 171 21.76 -27.19 55.36
N GLU A 172 20.78 -26.90 54.50
CA GLU A 172 19.97 -25.67 54.57
C GLU A 172 19.11 -25.63 55.83
N THR A 173 18.53 -26.77 56.19
CA THR A 173 17.72 -26.95 57.39
C THR A 173 18.31 -28.07 58.25
N HIS A 174 18.11 -27.98 59.56
CA HIS A 174 18.55 -29.01 60.51
C HIS A 174 17.61 -29.03 61.72
N THR A 175 17.20 -30.22 62.17
CA THR A 175 16.20 -30.40 63.26
C THR A 175 16.58 -29.66 64.55
N TYR A 176 17.88 -29.63 64.87
CA TYR A 176 18.37 -28.95 66.07
C TYR A 176 18.77 -27.49 65.83
N GLY A 177 18.77 -27.00 64.60
CA GLY A 177 19.29 -25.69 64.22
C GLY A 177 20.72 -25.74 63.68
N ILE A 178 21.08 -24.69 62.94
CA ILE A 178 22.37 -24.51 62.27
C ILE A 178 23.47 -24.29 63.31
N LYS A 179 24.55 -25.07 63.23
CA LYS A 179 25.72 -24.93 64.09
C LYS A 179 26.70 -23.94 63.47
N VAL A 180 27.18 -22.99 64.27
CA VAL A 180 28.15 -21.98 63.86
C VAL A 180 29.26 -21.84 64.90
N ARG A 181 30.40 -21.30 64.46
CA ARG A 181 31.51 -20.84 65.28
C ARG A 181 31.55 -19.32 65.25
N LEU A 182 31.61 -18.68 66.40
CA LEU A 182 31.75 -17.24 66.54
C LEU A 182 33.22 -16.80 66.43
N GLN A 183 33.46 -15.50 66.22
CA GLN A 183 34.81 -14.93 66.12
C GLN A 183 35.66 -15.12 67.38
N ASP A 184 35.03 -15.18 68.55
CA ASP A 184 35.67 -15.49 69.84
C ASP A 184 36.02 -16.99 70.02
N GLY A 185 35.70 -17.83 69.04
CA GLY A 185 35.93 -19.27 69.05
C GLY A 185 34.83 -20.10 69.73
N GLN A 186 33.78 -19.47 70.27
CA GLN A 186 32.64 -20.18 70.84
C GLN A 186 31.83 -20.90 69.75
N ILE A 187 31.29 -22.08 70.07
CA ILE A 187 30.53 -22.93 69.14
C ILE A 187 29.16 -23.22 69.74
N GLY A 188 28.13 -23.08 68.92
CA GLY A 188 26.76 -23.35 69.33
C GLY A 188 25.77 -23.38 68.18
N ARG A 189 24.49 -23.57 68.52
CA ARG A 189 23.37 -23.62 67.57
C ARG A 189 22.63 -22.29 67.54
N VAL A 190 22.36 -21.78 66.35
CA VAL A 190 21.69 -20.48 66.18
C VAL A 190 20.22 -20.60 66.59
N GLN A 191 19.80 -19.70 67.48
CA GLN A 191 18.43 -19.55 67.94
C GLN A 191 17.71 -18.43 67.18
N SER A 192 18.38 -17.30 66.99
CA SER A 192 17.87 -16.16 66.22
C SER A 192 18.98 -15.46 65.44
N VAL A 193 18.59 -14.84 64.33
CA VAL A 193 19.42 -13.96 63.51
C VAL A 193 19.01 -12.52 63.83
N GLY A 194 19.99 -11.63 64.03
CA GLY A 194 19.76 -10.22 64.32
C GLY A 194 19.71 -9.34 63.08
#